data_AF-A0AA43CH95-F1
#
_entry.id   AF-A0AA43CH95-F1
#
_cell.length_a   1.000
_cell.length_b   1.000
_cell.length_c   1.000
_cell.angle_alpha   90.00
_cell.angle_beta   90.00
_cell.angle_gamma   90.00
#
_symmetry.space_group_name_H-M   'P 1'
#
loop_
_entity.id
_entity.type
_entity.pdbx_description
1 polymer ?
#
loop_
_entity_poly.entity_id
_entity_poly.type
_entity_poly.pdbx_seq_one_letter_code
_entity_poly.pdbx_strand_id
1 'polypeptide(L)'
;MSRSQTSWFLAVMALALVVAFSAPAFPQEPANEAAATKESAVETILKEQEQALTGARFSYNPGARRDPFVDIASGDVDLEDRAQRQGAAGMLITEMDLVGIAKDRVNGDVALFVGSDSKGYFMRVGDGFYDGRIIGVDSEAGIVTFRQKVNDPRRIKPYRDIEKRLEPLDNEGSGNE
;
A
#
# COMPACT_ATOMS: atom_id res chain seq x y z
N MET A 1 -19.71 60.54 -95.35
CA MET A 1 -18.92 60.90 -94.15
C MET A 1 -19.76 60.59 -92.93
N SER A 2 -19.43 59.51 -92.24
CA SER A 2 -20.23 58.91 -91.16
C SER A 2 -19.41 58.87 -89.87
N ARG A 3 -20.10 59.13 -88.75
CA ARG A 3 -19.59 59.54 -87.45
C ARG A 3 -18.70 58.49 -86.80
N SER A 4 -17.54 58.96 -86.34
CA SER A 4 -16.45 58.21 -85.75
C SER A 4 -16.63 57.97 -84.25
N GLN A 5 -16.35 56.72 -83.86
CA GLN A 5 -15.66 56.33 -82.62
C GLN A 5 -16.29 56.70 -81.27
N THR A 6 -17.29 55.92 -80.85
CA THR A 6 -17.63 55.73 -79.43
C THR A 6 -17.99 54.27 -79.20
N SER A 7 -17.03 53.37 -79.36
CA SER A 7 -17.24 51.92 -79.15
C SER A 7 -15.95 51.23 -78.69
N TRP A 8 -15.20 51.86 -77.77
CA TRP A 8 -14.02 51.23 -77.16
C TRP A 8 -13.84 51.53 -75.66
N PHE A 9 -14.82 52.13 -74.98
CA PHE A 9 -14.74 52.36 -73.52
C PHE A 9 -15.72 51.52 -72.68
N LEU A 10 -16.49 50.63 -73.32
CA LEU A 10 -17.45 49.74 -72.63
C LEU A 10 -17.09 48.25 -72.67
N ALA A 11 -15.83 47.92 -72.97
CA ALA A 11 -15.33 46.53 -73.02
C ALA A 11 -14.10 46.28 -72.12
N VAL A 12 -13.79 47.20 -71.19
CA VAL A 12 -12.76 46.99 -70.15
C VAL A 12 -13.38 46.82 -68.75
N MET A 13 -14.67 47.11 -68.61
CA MET A 13 -15.46 46.91 -67.38
C MET A 13 -16.21 45.55 -67.38
N ALA A 14 -15.60 44.51 -67.93
CA ALA A 14 -16.13 43.13 -67.88
C ALA A 14 -15.01 42.07 -67.85
N LEU A 15 -13.82 42.44 -67.36
CA LEU A 15 -12.70 41.54 -67.13
C LEU A 15 -11.96 41.91 -65.83
N ALA A 16 -12.73 42.21 -64.79
CA ALA A 16 -12.24 42.40 -63.42
C ALA A 16 -12.93 41.40 -62.47
N LEU A 17 -13.19 40.20 -62.95
CA LEU A 17 -13.67 39.09 -62.16
C LEU A 17 -12.83 37.86 -62.52
N VAL A 18 -12.22 37.24 -61.51
CA VAL A 18 -11.46 35.98 -61.57
C VAL A 18 -9.98 36.09 -61.97
N VAL A 19 -9.17 36.84 -61.21
CA VAL A 19 -7.79 36.40 -60.85
C VAL A 19 -7.45 36.97 -59.47
N ALA A 20 -7.72 36.22 -58.40
CA ALA A 20 -7.06 36.40 -57.11
C ALA A 20 -6.72 35.00 -56.59
N PHE A 21 -5.53 34.55 -56.99
CA PHE A 21 -4.96 33.25 -56.65
C PHE A 21 -4.38 33.31 -55.23
N SER A 22 -4.82 32.35 -54.40
CA SER A 22 -4.17 31.78 -53.22
C SER A 22 -3.02 32.54 -52.56
N ALA A 23 -3.30 33.14 -51.41
CA ALA A 23 -2.30 33.27 -50.35
C ALA A 23 -2.21 31.93 -49.59
N PRO A 24 -1.01 31.47 -49.15
CA PRO A 24 -0.91 30.31 -48.28
C PRO A 24 -1.52 30.67 -46.92
N ALA A 25 -2.61 30.00 -46.56
CA ALA A 25 -3.12 30.02 -45.20
C ALA A 25 -2.11 29.25 -44.33
N PHE A 26 -1.34 29.97 -43.52
CA PHE A 26 -0.68 29.35 -42.38
C PHE A 26 -1.78 28.79 -41.46
N PRO A 27 -1.68 27.54 -40.97
CA PRO A 27 -2.59 27.05 -39.95
C PRO A 27 -2.50 27.98 -38.74
N GLN A 28 -3.57 28.74 -38.46
CA GLN A 28 -3.77 29.36 -37.17
C GLN A 28 -4.07 28.23 -36.18
N GLU A 29 -3.07 27.87 -35.39
CA GLU A 29 -3.27 27.07 -34.19
C GLU A 29 -4.33 27.75 -33.32
N PRO A 30 -5.34 27.03 -32.81
CA PRO A 30 -6.38 27.62 -31.97
C PRO A 30 -5.76 28.08 -30.65
N ALA A 31 -5.42 29.37 -30.57
CA ALA A 31 -4.88 30.02 -29.38
C ALA A 31 -5.81 29.93 -28.15
N ASN A 32 -7.08 29.57 -28.36
CA ASN A 32 -8.09 29.48 -27.30
C ASN A 32 -8.03 28.15 -26.50
N GLU A 33 -7.60 27.03 -27.12
CA GLU A 33 -7.45 25.74 -26.40
C GLU A 33 -6.17 25.72 -25.52
N ALA A 34 -5.12 26.41 -25.97
CA ALA A 34 -3.88 26.53 -25.23
C ALA A 34 -3.99 27.43 -23.98
N ALA A 35 -4.96 28.36 -23.94
CA ALA A 35 -5.21 29.22 -22.79
C ALA A 35 -6.03 28.49 -21.71
N ALA A 36 -7.12 27.81 -22.10
CA ALA A 36 -7.95 27.04 -21.17
C ALA A 36 -7.19 25.89 -20.47
N THR A 37 -6.23 25.26 -21.17
CA THR A 37 -5.38 24.20 -20.59
C THR A 37 -4.38 24.76 -19.57
N LYS A 38 -3.95 26.02 -19.73
CA LYS A 38 -3.02 26.66 -18.79
C LYS A 38 -3.75 27.14 -17.53
N GLU A 39 -4.97 27.64 -17.67
CA GLU A 39 -5.79 28.06 -16.53
C GLU A 39 -6.14 26.88 -15.62
N SER A 40 -6.53 25.73 -16.18
CA SER A 40 -6.80 24.52 -15.39
C SER A 40 -5.55 23.92 -14.74
N ALA A 41 -4.38 24.02 -15.39
CA ALA A 41 -3.11 23.61 -14.80
C ALA A 41 -2.71 24.52 -13.63
N VAL A 42 -2.91 25.83 -13.74
CA VAL A 42 -2.62 26.81 -12.67
C VAL A 42 -3.54 26.58 -11.47
N GLU A 43 -4.83 26.33 -11.68
CA GLU A 43 -5.78 26.05 -10.61
C GLU A 43 -5.44 24.74 -9.86
N THR A 44 -4.98 23.72 -10.59
CA THR A 44 -4.52 22.46 -10.00
C THR A 44 -3.30 22.66 -9.11
N ILE A 45 -2.31 23.43 -9.57
CA ILE A 45 -1.08 23.73 -8.81
C ILE A 45 -1.41 24.51 -7.52
N LEU A 46 -2.34 25.47 -7.60
CA LEU A 46 -2.72 26.29 -6.45
C LEU A 46 -3.41 25.43 -5.37
N LYS A 47 -4.28 24.51 -5.80
CA LYS A 47 -4.97 23.56 -4.92
C LYS A 47 -4.01 22.57 -4.25
N GLU A 48 -3.02 22.07 -4.99
CA GLU A 48 -1.98 21.20 -4.43
C GLU A 48 -1.09 21.93 -3.41
N GLN A 49 -0.77 23.21 -3.65
CA GLN A 49 -0.03 24.03 -2.68
C GLN A 49 -0.82 24.25 -1.38
N GLU A 50 -2.13 24.48 -1.46
CA GLU A 50 -2.97 24.62 -0.28
C GLU A 50 -3.05 23.31 0.53
N GLN A 51 -3.11 22.16 -0.15
CA GLN A 51 -3.06 20.84 0.48
C GLN A 51 -1.70 20.56 1.15
N ALA A 52 -0.60 20.97 0.51
CA ALA A 52 0.74 20.90 1.08
C ALA A 52 0.87 21.70 2.39
N LEU A 53 0.33 22.91 2.41
CA LEU A 53 0.38 23.82 3.56
C LEU A 53 -0.52 23.38 4.72
N THR A 54 -1.63 22.68 4.42
CA THR A 54 -2.56 22.15 5.42
C THR A 54 -2.14 20.80 6.01
N GLY A 55 -0.95 20.29 5.63
CA GLY A 55 -0.38 19.06 6.18
C GLY A 55 -1.02 17.79 5.62
N ALA A 56 -1.65 17.86 4.45
CA ALA A 56 -2.14 16.68 3.77
C ALA A 56 -0.96 15.75 3.42
N ARG A 57 -1.14 14.44 3.62
CA ARG A 57 -0.13 13.45 3.25
C ARG A 57 0.00 13.40 1.74
N PHE A 58 1.20 13.63 1.22
CA PHE A 58 1.49 13.47 -0.19
C PHE A 58 1.42 11.99 -0.57
N SER A 59 0.53 11.66 -1.50
CA SER A 59 0.45 10.33 -2.10
C SER A 59 0.89 10.44 -3.56
N TYR A 60 1.88 9.63 -3.93
CA TYR A 60 2.41 9.59 -5.28
C TYR A 60 1.49 8.72 -6.18
N ASN A 61 1.06 9.26 -7.31
CA ASN A 61 0.22 8.55 -8.29
C ASN A 61 0.95 8.42 -9.64
N PRO A 62 1.48 7.24 -9.98
CA PRO A 62 2.16 7.01 -11.26
C PRO A 62 1.21 6.92 -12.48
N GLY A 63 -0.11 7.07 -12.27
CA GLY A 63 -1.12 6.93 -13.32
C GLY A 63 -1.12 5.53 -13.91
N ALA A 64 -0.98 5.42 -15.23
CA ALA A 64 -0.98 4.13 -15.96
C ALA A 64 0.44 3.57 -16.24
N ARG A 65 1.51 4.19 -15.72
CA ARG A 65 2.89 3.78 -16.01
C ARG A 65 3.45 2.92 -14.87
N ARG A 66 4.24 1.89 -15.22
CA ARG A 66 4.98 1.09 -14.23
C ARG A 66 6.19 1.90 -13.77
N ASP A 67 6.16 2.37 -12.53
CA ASP A 67 7.21 3.21 -11.96
C ASP A 67 8.41 2.35 -11.55
N PRO A 68 9.64 2.63 -12.03
CA PRO A 68 10.85 1.95 -11.58
C PRO A 68 11.22 2.19 -10.11
N PHE A 69 10.62 3.16 -9.43
CA PHE A 69 10.88 3.46 -8.02
C PHE A 69 9.87 2.83 -7.07
N VAL A 70 8.81 2.22 -7.60
CA VAL A 70 7.89 1.38 -6.83
C VAL A 70 8.37 -0.05 -6.94
N ASP A 71 8.81 -0.61 -5.82
CA ASP A 71 9.24 -2.00 -5.76
C ASP A 71 8.07 -2.91 -6.17
N ILE A 72 8.28 -3.73 -7.20
CA ILE A 72 7.28 -4.70 -7.67
C ILE A 72 6.88 -5.69 -6.56
N ALA A 73 7.79 -5.93 -5.60
CA ALA A 73 7.61 -6.81 -4.46
C ALA A 73 6.91 -6.15 -3.26
N SER A 74 6.75 -4.82 -3.25
CA SER A 74 6.06 -4.09 -2.18
C SER A 74 4.55 -3.96 -2.42
N GLY A 75 3.99 -4.76 -3.33
CA GLY A 75 2.54 -4.84 -3.53
C GLY A 75 1.88 -5.18 -2.19
N ASP A 76 1.01 -4.27 -1.73
CA ASP A 76 0.23 -4.35 -0.48
C ASP A 76 0.89 -5.20 0.60
N VAL A 77 2.01 -4.73 1.13
CA VAL A 77 2.33 -5.12 2.50
C VAL A 77 1.25 -4.48 3.35
N ASP A 78 0.26 -5.26 3.78
CA ASP A 78 -0.82 -4.86 4.69
C ASP A 78 -0.25 -4.07 5.89
N LEU A 79 -0.10 -2.76 5.72
CA LEU A 79 0.36 -1.85 6.76
C LEU A 79 -0.71 -1.70 7.84
N GLU A 80 -1.95 -2.06 7.53
CA GLU A 80 -3.08 -2.08 8.46
C GLU A 80 -2.93 -3.16 9.55
N ASP A 81 -2.27 -4.29 9.25
CA ASP A 81 -2.11 -5.39 10.21
C ASP A 81 -1.02 -5.11 11.27
N ARG A 82 -0.25 -4.04 11.09
CA ARG A 82 0.73 -3.50 12.05
C ARG A 82 0.14 -2.51 13.04
N ALA A 83 -1.15 -2.18 12.98
CA ALA A 83 -1.81 -1.42 14.03
C ALA A 83 -1.83 -2.25 15.32
N GLN A 84 -0.70 -2.24 16.02
CA GLN A 84 -0.37 -2.80 17.32
C GLN A 84 -1.51 -3.62 17.93
N ARG A 85 -1.66 -4.89 17.50
CA ARG A 85 -2.62 -5.81 18.13
C ARG A 85 -2.32 -5.80 19.63
N GLN A 86 -3.29 -5.44 20.46
CA GLN A 86 -3.05 -5.33 21.90
C GLN A 86 -3.06 -6.73 22.54
N GLY A 87 -2.25 -6.92 23.59
CA GLY A 87 -2.13 -8.18 24.31
C GLY A 87 -1.32 -9.26 23.56
N ALA A 88 -1.61 -10.53 23.83
CA ALA A 88 -0.84 -11.66 23.30
C ALA A 88 -0.69 -11.68 21.77
N ALA A 89 -1.70 -11.21 21.04
CA ALA A 89 -1.69 -11.16 19.58
C ALA A 89 -0.69 -10.16 18.97
N GLY A 90 -0.17 -9.21 19.76
CA GLY A 90 0.86 -8.26 19.33
C GLY A 90 2.25 -8.56 19.86
N MET A 91 2.41 -9.61 20.65
CA MET A 91 3.71 -10.00 21.20
C MET A 91 4.28 -11.20 20.44
N LEU A 92 5.60 -11.30 20.42
CA LEU A 92 6.31 -12.41 19.77
C LEU A 92 6.17 -13.68 20.60
N ILE A 93 6.17 -14.85 19.94
CA ILE A 93 6.22 -16.16 20.64
C ILE A 93 7.42 -16.21 21.60
N THR A 94 8.55 -15.58 21.23
CA THR A 94 9.77 -15.54 22.04
C THR A 94 9.64 -14.70 23.31
N GLU A 95 8.75 -13.70 23.32
CA GLU A 95 8.55 -12.81 24.47
C GLU A 95 7.60 -13.40 25.52
N MET A 96 6.93 -14.51 25.19
CA MET A 96 5.92 -15.15 26.05
C MET A 96 6.50 -16.32 26.82
N ASP A 97 6.51 -16.26 28.14
CA ASP A 97 7.00 -17.35 28.97
C ASP A 97 5.85 -18.28 29.38
N LEU A 98 6.04 -19.58 29.16
CA LEU A 98 5.04 -20.60 29.50
C LEU A 98 5.12 -20.89 31.00
N VAL A 99 4.08 -20.51 31.74
CA VAL A 99 4.03 -20.67 33.20
C VAL A 99 3.31 -21.95 33.62
N GLY A 100 2.24 -22.31 32.90
CA GLY A 100 1.42 -23.44 33.28
C GLY A 100 0.56 -23.96 32.15
N ILE A 101 0.07 -25.20 32.30
CA ILE A 101 -0.98 -25.75 31.46
C ILE A 101 -2.08 -26.25 32.40
N ALA A 102 -3.30 -25.76 32.21
CA ALA A 102 -4.48 -26.16 32.96
C ALA A 102 -5.37 -27.06 32.09
N LYS A 103 -5.81 -28.20 32.63
CA LYS A 103 -6.79 -29.08 32.00
C LYS A 103 -8.20 -28.61 32.32
N ASP A 104 -8.94 -28.16 31.30
CA ASP A 104 -10.39 -27.93 31.42
C ASP A 104 -11.13 -29.17 30.90
N ARG A 105 -11.98 -29.76 31.74
CA ARG A 105 -12.77 -30.96 31.39
C ARG A 105 -13.77 -30.72 30.26
N VAL A 106 -14.18 -29.47 30.05
CA VAL A 106 -15.25 -29.11 29.09
C VAL A 106 -14.67 -28.49 27.83
N ASN A 107 -13.69 -27.59 27.97
CA ASN A 107 -13.20 -26.78 26.85
C ASN A 107 -11.79 -27.16 26.36
N GLY A 108 -11.21 -28.23 26.89
CA GLY A 108 -9.87 -28.70 26.53
C GLY A 108 -8.73 -27.90 27.18
N ASP A 109 -7.50 -28.26 26.85
CA ASP A 109 -6.31 -27.74 27.51
C ASP A 109 -6.10 -26.24 27.28
N VAL A 110 -5.69 -25.55 28.34
CA VAL A 110 -5.41 -24.11 28.37
C VAL A 110 -3.96 -23.90 28.78
N ALA A 111 -3.20 -23.19 27.97
CA ALA A 111 -1.86 -22.75 28.32
C ALA A 111 -1.93 -21.37 28.99
N LEU A 112 -1.17 -21.19 30.06
CA LEU A 112 -0.98 -19.93 30.76
C LEU A 112 0.40 -19.37 30.39
N PHE A 113 0.39 -18.20 29.75
CA PHE A 113 1.59 -17.45 29.42
C PHE A 113 1.71 -16.20 30.27
N VAL A 114 2.94 -15.79 30.57
CA VAL A 114 3.25 -14.44 31.05
C VAL A 114 3.94 -13.69 29.94
N GLY A 115 3.44 -12.49 29.65
CA GLY A 115 4.01 -11.65 28.62
C GLY A 115 5.14 -10.75 29.09
N SER A 116 5.82 -10.09 28.14
CA SER A 116 6.81 -9.05 28.44
C SER A 116 6.20 -7.85 29.19
N ASP A 117 4.88 -7.68 29.12
CA ASP A 117 4.12 -6.72 29.90
C ASP A 117 3.78 -7.19 31.34
N SER A 118 4.35 -8.31 31.77
CA SER A 118 4.11 -8.95 33.07
C SER A 118 2.66 -9.37 33.33
N LYS A 119 1.82 -9.47 32.29
CA LYS A 119 0.44 -9.95 32.43
C LYS A 119 0.31 -11.42 32.05
N GLY A 120 -0.61 -12.09 32.73
CA GLY A 120 -0.99 -13.47 32.43
C GLY A 120 -2.04 -13.56 31.32
N TYR A 121 -1.84 -14.49 30.39
CA TYR A 121 -2.74 -14.78 29.27
C TYR A 121 -3.13 -16.25 29.25
N PHE A 122 -4.44 -16.52 29.23
CA PHE A 122 -4.98 -17.86 29.00
C PHE A 122 -5.18 -18.06 27.50
N MET A 123 -4.48 -19.03 26.93
CA MET A 123 -4.48 -19.28 25.49
C MET A 123 -4.79 -20.74 25.18
N ARG A 124 -5.50 -20.96 24.08
CA ARG A 124 -5.93 -22.27 23.58
C ARG A 124 -5.35 -22.52 22.20
N VAL A 125 -5.53 -23.75 21.73
CA VAL A 125 -5.17 -24.11 20.35
C VAL A 125 -5.92 -23.21 19.38
N GLY A 126 -5.17 -22.58 18.48
CA GLY A 126 -5.70 -21.68 17.47
C GLY A 126 -5.46 -20.19 17.76
N ASP A 127 -5.20 -19.82 19.02
CA ASP A 127 -4.88 -18.45 19.42
C ASP A 127 -3.56 -17.98 18.79
N GLY A 128 -3.51 -16.69 18.48
CA GLY A 128 -2.45 -16.07 17.70
C GLY A 128 -1.50 -15.21 18.53
N PHE A 129 -0.27 -15.16 18.05
CA PHE A 129 0.78 -14.23 18.43
C PHE A 129 1.11 -13.34 17.23
N TYR A 130 2.01 -12.39 17.41
CA TYR A 130 2.44 -11.51 16.33
C TYR A 130 3.05 -12.30 15.16
N ASP A 131 3.94 -13.24 15.47
CA ASP A 131 4.72 -14.01 14.51
C ASP A 131 4.22 -15.44 14.33
N GLY A 132 3.06 -15.82 14.86
CA GLY A 132 2.58 -17.20 14.74
C GLY A 132 1.29 -17.52 15.48
N ARG A 133 1.04 -18.80 15.70
CA ARG A 133 -0.15 -19.29 16.42
C ARG A 133 0.09 -20.63 17.11
N ILE A 134 -0.73 -20.94 18.11
CA ILE A 134 -0.72 -22.24 18.80
C ILE A 134 -1.35 -23.30 17.91
N ILE A 135 -0.64 -24.40 17.69
CA ILE A 135 -1.14 -25.55 16.93
C ILE A 135 -1.44 -26.77 17.80
N GLY A 136 -0.88 -26.83 19.00
CA GLY A 136 -1.12 -27.92 19.95
C GLY A 136 -0.73 -27.52 21.37
N VAL A 137 -1.49 -28.02 22.33
CA VAL A 137 -1.19 -27.93 23.77
C VAL A 137 -1.24 -29.36 24.28
N ASP A 138 -0.13 -29.86 24.79
CA ASP A 138 -0.02 -31.17 25.42
C ASP A 138 0.20 -30.98 26.92
N SER A 139 -0.88 -31.20 27.67
CA SER A 139 -0.91 -31.10 29.11
C SER A 139 -0.28 -32.29 29.84
N GLU A 140 -0.05 -33.43 29.17
CA GLU A 140 0.64 -34.58 29.77
C GLU A 140 2.14 -34.44 29.65
N ALA A 141 2.63 -34.02 28.48
CA ALA A 141 4.04 -33.79 28.24
C ALA A 141 4.53 -32.43 28.76
N GLY A 142 3.61 -31.51 29.07
CA GLY A 142 3.94 -30.15 29.48
C GLY A 142 4.51 -29.30 28.34
N ILE A 143 4.05 -29.53 27.11
CA ILE A 143 4.61 -28.93 25.88
C ILE A 143 3.52 -28.15 25.16
N VAL A 144 3.84 -26.92 24.74
CA VAL A 144 3.02 -26.15 23.80
C VAL A 144 3.75 -26.03 22.48
N THR A 145 3.07 -26.40 21.39
CA THR A 145 3.61 -26.33 20.03
C THR A 145 3.02 -25.14 19.29
N PHE A 146 3.90 -24.35 18.69
CA PHE A 146 3.59 -23.14 17.95
C PHE A 146 4.01 -23.30 16.50
N ARG A 147 3.29 -22.62 15.61
CA ARG A 147 3.72 -22.40 14.22
C ARG A 147 4.11 -20.95 14.04
N GLN A 148 5.41 -20.70 13.96
CA GLN A 148 5.99 -19.39 13.71
C GLN A 148 6.12 -19.14 12.21
N LYS A 149 5.66 -17.98 11.72
CA LYS A 149 5.90 -17.48 10.37
C LYS A 149 7.35 -17.04 10.25
N VAL A 150 8.04 -17.50 9.21
CA VAL A 150 9.44 -17.14 8.96
C VAL A 150 9.56 -16.49 7.60
N ASN A 151 10.04 -15.25 7.59
CA ASN A 151 10.28 -14.48 6.37
C ASN A 151 11.68 -14.78 5.81
N ASP A 152 11.83 -15.93 5.17
CA ASP A 152 13.07 -16.32 4.49
C ASP A 152 12.74 -16.81 3.07
N PRO A 153 13.12 -16.06 2.01
CA PRO A 153 12.76 -16.37 0.64
C PRO A 153 13.42 -17.66 0.12
N ARG A 154 14.43 -18.18 0.82
CA ARG A 154 15.12 -19.43 0.44
C ARG A 154 14.39 -20.67 0.94
N ARG A 155 13.42 -20.54 1.85
CA ARG A 155 12.66 -21.67 2.37
C ARG A 155 11.41 -21.93 1.54
N ILE A 156 11.21 -23.20 1.21
CA ILE A 156 9.97 -23.68 0.58
C ILE A 156 8.77 -23.52 1.53
N LYS A 157 8.98 -23.73 2.83
CA LYS A 157 7.95 -23.55 3.87
C LYS A 157 8.18 -22.22 4.60
N PRO A 158 7.22 -21.27 4.56
CA PRO A 158 7.35 -19.96 5.22
C PRO A 158 7.06 -20.03 6.73
N TYR A 159 7.28 -21.19 7.35
CA TYR A 159 7.00 -21.40 8.77
C TYR A 159 7.99 -22.40 9.40
N ARG A 160 8.13 -22.29 10.71
CA ARG A 160 8.84 -23.22 11.58
C ARG A 160 7.93 -23.58 12.74
N ASP A 161 7.91 -24.85 13.12
CA ASP A 161 7.24 -25.29 14.33
C ASP A 161 8.22 -25.19 15.52
N ILE A 162 7.77 -24.62 16.62
CA ILE A 162 8.54 -24.39 17.85
C ILE A 162 7.81 -25.04 19.00
N GLU A 163 8.54 -25.63 19.93
CA GLU A 163 7.99 -26.20 21.15
C GLU A 163 8.50 -25.40 22.35
N LYS A 164 7.59 -24.99 23.25
CA LYS A 164 7.95 -24.52 24.59
C LYS A 164 7.52 -25.56 25.59
N ARG A 165 8.45 -25.92 26.48
CA ARG A 165 8.21 -26.84 27.58
C ARG A 165 8.02 -26.02 28.86
N LEU A 166 7.15 -26.47 29.74
CA LEU A 166 7.12 -26.00 31.12
C LEU A 166 8.47 -26.28 31.75
N GLU A 167 9.17 -25.24 32.20
CA GLU A 167 10.36 -25.44 33.03
C GLU A 167 9.92 -26.19 34.28
N PRO A 168 10.46 -27.40 34.54
CA PRO A 168 10.19 -28.06 35.80
C PRO A 168 10.87 -27.24 36.91
N LEU A 169 10.19 -27.05 38.04
CA LEU A 169 10.66 -26.30 39.21
C LEU A 169 11.78 -27.06 39.95
N ASP A 170 12.77 -27.58 39.22
CA ASP A 170 13.90 -28.36 39.75
C ASP A 170 14.98 -27.39 40.24
N ASN A 171 14.61 -26.45 41.11
CA ASN A 171 15.58 -25.60 41.80
C ASN A 171 15.84 -26.16 43.23
N GLU A 172 16.22 -27.44 43.31
CA GLU A 172 16.91 -28.02 44.48
C GLU A 172 18.43 -27.84 44.35
N GLY A 173 18.89 -26.63 44.02
CA GLY A 173 20.29 -26.37 43.66
C GLY A 173 20.94 -25.14 44.30
N SER A 174 20.30 -24.47 45.28
CA SER A 174 20.89 -23.33 46.01
C SER A 174 21.03 -23.58 47.52
N GLY A 175 21.18 -24.85 47.91
CA GLY A 175 21.59 -25.23 49.25
C GLY A 175 22.85 -26.08 49.19
N ASN A 176 24.02 -25.46 49.01
CA ASN A 176 25.30 -25.96 49.49
C ASN A 176 26.31 -24.80 49.56
N GLU A 177 26.65 -24.49 50.82
CA GLU A 177 27.86 -23.82 51.36
C GLU A 177 28.15 -22.34 51.04
#